data_AF-A0A6C0XYL4-F1
#
_entry.id   AF-A0A6C0XYL4-F1
#
_cell.length_a   1.000
_cell.length_b   1.000
_cell.length_c   1.000
_cell.angle_alpha   90.00
_cell.angle_beta   90.00
_cell.angle_gamma   90.00
#
_symmetry.space_group_name_H-M   'P 1'
#
loop_
_entity.id
_entity.type
_entity.pdbx_description
1 polymer ?
#
loop_
_entity_poly.entity_id
_entity_poly.type
_entity_poly.pdbx_seq_one_letter_code
_entity_poly.pdbx_strand_id
1 'polypeptide(L)'
;MRALLQRVLEAKVVVEGETTGEIQHGILVFLGIGKEDTLEKGQKLIDKILKYRFFDDEQGKMGWNVAQAGGGLLLVSQFTLMAQTQKGLRPDFGPAMPPAQAKELYDQLVDYAKSQFAQVETGIFAADMKVHLVNDGPVTFQLEIE
;
A
#
# COMPACT_ATOMS: atom_id res chain seq x y z
N MET A 1 -11.87 0.50 -3.26
CA MET A 1 -10.41 0.74 -3.15
C MET A 1 -9.70 -0.57 -2.97
N ARG A 2 -8.51 -0.74 -3.55
CA ARG A 2 -7.74 -1.99 -3.48
C ARG A 2 -6.36 -1.75 -2.89
N ALA A 3 -5.89 -2.67 -2.05
CA ALA A 3 -4.54 -2.66 -1.54
C ALA A 3 -3.93 -4.07 -1.70
N LEU A 4 -2.73 -4.14 -2.28
CA LEU A 4 -1.90 -5.34 -2.28
C LEU A 4 -0.81 -5.15 -1.23
N LEU A 5 -0.87 -5.93 -0.16
CA LEU A 5 0.03 -5.87 0.98
C LEU A 5 1.09 -6.96 0.84
N GLN A 6 2.34 -6.62 1.15
CA GLN A 6 3.44 -7.57 1.25
C GLN A 6 4.18 -7.38 2.56
N ARG A 7 4.47 -8.48 3.26
CA ARG A 7 5.29 -8.46 4.48
C ARG A 7 6.73 -8.35 4.05
N VAL A 8 7.50 -7.44 4.63
CA VAL A 8 8.86 -7.16 4.17
C VAL A 8 9.87 -7.15 5.31
N LEU A 9 11.07 -7.64 5.02
CA LEU A 9 12.26 -7.45 5.89
C LEU A 9 12.94 -6.10 5.62
N GLU A 10 12.81 -5.62 4.39
CA GLU A 10 13.23 -4.29 3.91
C GLU A 10 12.41 -3.94 2.67
N ALA A 11 12.06 -2.66 2.51
CA ALA A 11 11.50 -2.13 1.28
C ALA A 11 11.82 -0.64 1.11
N LYS A 12 12.06 -0.22 -0.14
CA LYS A 12 12.30 1.18 -0.47
C LYS A 12 11.83 1.56 -1.85
N VAL A 13 11.60 2.84 -2.04
CA VAL A 13 11.29 3.47 -3.33
C VAL A 13 12.45 4.33 -3.77
N VAL A 14 12.90 4.12 -5.00
CA VAL A 14 13.92 4.93 -5.66
C VAL A 14 13.33 5.66 -6.86
N VAL A 15 13.55 6.97 -6.95
CA VAL A 15 13.17 7.83 -8.06
C VAL A 15 14.40 8.59 -8.51
N GLU A 16 14.73 8.53 -9.81
CA GLU A 16 15.92 9.19 -10.38
C GLU A 16 17.25 8.86 -9.65
N GLY A 17 17.34 7.66 -9.05
CA GLY A 17 18.53 7.19 -8.31
C GLY A 17 18.52 7.52 -6.82
N GLU A 18 17.60 8.37 -6.36
CA GLU A 18 17.48 8.79 -4.96
C GLU A 18 16.40 8.00 -4.22
N THR A 19 16.66 7.64 -2.97
CA THR A 19 15.66 6.96 -2.13
C THR A 19 14.67 7.99 -1.57
N THR A 20 13.39 7.83 -1.89
CA THR A 20 12.32 8.77 -1.52
C THR A 20 11.51 8.30 -0.32
N GLY A 21 11.60 7.03 0.04
CA GLY A 21 10.96 6.42 1.20
C GLY A 21 11.49 5.00 1.41
N GLU A 22 11.73 4.63 2.65
CA GLU A 22 12.37 3.36 3.02
C GLU A 22 11.89 2.87 4.39
N ILE A 23 11.58 1.59 4.47
CA ILE A 23 11.32 0.88 5.72
C ILE A 23 12.26 -0.33 5.81
N GLN A 24 12.66 -0.66 7.05
CA GLN A 24 13.33 -1.93 7.33
C GLN A 24 12.24 -3.01 7.42
N HIS A 25 11.86 -3.45 8.62
CA HIS A 25 10.77 -4.40 8.79
C HIS A 25 9.39 -3.72 8.61
N GLY A 26 8.42 -4.39 7.97
CA GLY A 26 7.05 -3.86 7.94
C GLY A 26 6.14 -4.37 6.82
N ILE A 27 5.25 -3.49 6.35
CA ILE A 27 4.31 -3.75 5.26
C ILE A 27 4.57 -2.79 4.11
N LEU A 28 4.87 -3.33 2.92
CA LEU A 28 4.75 -2.60 1.66
C LEU A 28 3.29 -2.69 1.18
N VAL A 29 2.68 -1.55 0.87
CA VAL A 29 1.32 -1.47 0.36
C VAL A 29 1.32 -0.81 -1.01
N PHE A 30 0.89 -1.55 -2.01
CA PHE A 30 0.48 -0.98 -3.29
C PHE A 30 -1.00 -0.60 -3.21
N LEU A 31 -1.32 0.69 -3.35
CA LEU A 31 -2.66 1.23 -3.17
C LEU A 31 -3.26 1.64 -4.52
N GLY A 32 -4.36 1.00 -4.90
CA GLY A 32 -5.16 1.29 -6.09
C GLY A 32 -6.44 2.03 -5.73
N ILE A 33 -6.66 3.17 -6.40
CA ILE A 33 -7.81 4.05 -6.18
C ILE A 33 -8.73 3.99 -7.41
N GLY A 34 -9.97 3.57 -7.20
CA GLY A 34 -11.02 3.49 -8.21
C GLY A 34 -11.88 4.76 -8.28
N LYS A 35 -12.62 4.94 -9.38
CA LYS A 35 -13.44 6.15 -9.63
C LYS A 35 -14.43 6.50 -8.51
N GLU A 36 -15.01 5.47 -7.89
CA GLU A 36 -16.06 5.61 -6.86
C GLU A 36 -15.48 5.56 -5.42
N ASP A 37 -14.16 5.65 -5.28
CA ASP A 37 -13.52 5.69 -3.98
C ASP A 37 -13.62 7.06 -3.34
N THR A 38 -13.77 7.05 -2.02
CA THR A 38 -13.87 8.25 -1.19
C THR A 38 -12.84 8.21 -0.08
N LEU A 39 -12.60 9.36 0.55
CA LEU A 39 -11.73 9.45 1.73
C LEU A 39 -12.18 8.48 2.83
N GLU A 40 -13.47 8.41 3.11
CA GLU A 40 -14.01 7.52 4.16
C GLU A 40 -13.68 6.04 3.89
N LYS A 41 -13.83 5.57 2.64
CA LYS A 41 -13.47 4.20 2.26
C LYS A 41 -11.98 3.95 2.43
N GLY A 42 -11.15 4.90 2.00
CA GLY A 42 -9.71 4.79 2.15
C GLY A 42 -9.25 4.80 3.61
N GLN A 43 -9.85 5.64 4.46
CA GLN A 43 -9.58 5.65 5.90
C GLN A 43 -9.89 4.29 6.53
N LYS A 44 -11.05 3.69 6.22
CA LYS A 44 -11.40 2.33 6.67
C LYS A 44 -10.40 1.28 6.18
N LEU A 45 -9.89 1.41 4.94
CA LEU A 45 -8.87 0.50 4.41
C LEU A 45 -7.53 0.65 5.13
N ILE A 46 -7.05 1.87 5.36
CA ILE A 46 -5.83 2.15 6.14
C ILE A 46 -5.95 1.58 7.56
N ASP A 47 -7.07 1.82 8.22
CA ASP A 47 -7.37 1.25 9.53
C ASP A 47 -7.30 -0.27 9.54
N LYS A 48 -7.88 -0.90 8.53
CA LYS A 48 -7.85 -2.35 8.36
C LYS A 48 -6.42 -2.85 8.14
N ILE A 49 -5.60 -2.16 7.35
CA ILE A 49 -4.19 -2.50 7.10
C ILE A 49 -3.39 -2.43 8.41
N LEU A 50 -3.49 -1.32 9.15
CA LEU A 50 -2.76 -1.12 10.40
C LEU A 50 -3.14 -2.13 11.50
N LYS A 51 -4.39 -2.60 11.49
CA LYS A 51 -4.91 -3.57 12.47
C LYS A 51 -4.79 -5.03 11.99
N TYR A 52 -4.42 -5.26 10.72
CA TYR A 52 -4.41 -6.59 10.12
C TYR A 52 -3.41 -7.51 10.82
N ARG A 53 -3.81 -8.74 11.12
CA ARG A 53 -2.89 -9.74 11.68
C ARG A 53 -2.07 -10.32 10.54
N PHE A 54 -0.79 -9.95 10.50
CA PHE A 54 0.09 -10.13 9.35
C PHE A 54 1.48 -10.65 9.73
N PHE A 55 1.87 -10.45 11.00
CA PHE A 55 3.14 -10.85 11.56
C PHE A 55 2.96 -11.98 12.57
N ASP A 56 3.99 -12.80 12.75
CA ASP A 56 3.97 -13.89 13.71
C ASP A 56 4.08 -13.34 15.14
N ASP A 57 3.28 -13.89 16.05
CA ASP A 57 3.31 -13.61 17.47
C ASP A 57 4.36 -14.49 18.18
N GLU A 58 4.44 -14.39 19.50
CA GLU A 58 5.40 -15.16 20.29
C GLU A 58 5.21 -16.68 20.23
N GLN A 59 4.08 -17.17 19.72
CA GLN A 59 3.82 -18.59 19.50
C GLN A 59 4.12 -19.01 18.06
N GLY A 60 4.66 -18.12 17.24
CA GLY A 60 4.90 -18.35 15.81
C GLY A 60 3.61 -18.42 14.99
N LYS A 61 2.50 -17.84 15.47
CA LYS A 61 1.24 -17.75 14.73
C LYS A 61 1.02 -16.34 14.21
N MET A 62 0.42 -16.20 13.04
CA MET A 62 0.10 -14.89 12.46
C MET A 62 -0.95 -14.13 13.30
N GLY A 63 -0.49 -13.43 14.33
CA GLY A 63 -1.31 -12.85 15.40
C GLY A 63 -1.00 -11.38 15.70
N TRP A 64 0.11 -10.85 15.20
CA TRP A 64 0.50 -9.45 15.38
C TRP A 64 0.16 -8.57 14.20
N ASN A 65 -0.19 -7.32 14.50
CA ASN A 65 -0.29 -6.26 13.50
C ASN A 65 1.04 -5.50 13.38
N VAL A 66 1.12 -4.55 12.43
CA VAL A 66 2.37 -3.82 12.14
C VAL A 66 2.94 -3.07 13.34
N ALA A 67 2.06 -2.47 14.17
CA ALA A 67 2.50 -1.75 15.36
C ALA A 67 3.07 -2.69 16.43
N GLN A 68 2.43 -3.86 16.64
CA GLN A 68 2.92 -4.86 17.59
C GLN A 68 4.23 -5.52 17.13
N ALA A 69 4.41 -5.67 15.82
CA ALA A 69 5.65 -6.15 15.23
C ALA A 69 6.78 -5.10 15.19
N GLY A 70 6.49 -3.83 15.58
CA GLY A 70 7.45 -2.74 15.51
C GLY A 70 7.90 -2.41 14.08
N GLY A 71 7.05 -2.66 13.08
CA GLY A 71 7.36 -2.46 11.67
C GLY A 71 6.87 -1.11 11.12
N GLY A 72 7.42 -0.69 9.98
CA GLY A 72 6.96 0.46 9.22
C GLY A 72 5.88 0.13 8.18
N LEU A 73 5.27 1.18 7.62
CA LEU A 73 4.35 1.09 6.50
C LEU A 73 4.91 1.90 5.33
N LEU A 74 5.11 1.27 4.17
CA LEU A 74 5.50 1.95 2.93
C LEU A 74 4.32 1.98 1.97
N LEU A 75 3.70 3.15 1.78
CA LEU A 75 2.54 3.34 0.90
C LEU A 75 2.98 3.78 -0.50
N VAL A 76 2.64 3.01 -1.53
CA VAL A 76 2.98 3.30 -2.93
C VAL A 76 1.71 3.31 -3.78
N SER A 77 1.47 4.39 -4.53
CA SER A 77 0.34 4.49 -5.45
C SER A 77 0.49 3.48 -6.61
N GLN A 78 -0.53 2.66 -6.87
CA GLN A 78 -0.50 1.61 -7.89
C GLN A 78 -1.84 1.52 -8.65
N PHE A 79 -2.03 2.39 -9.65
CA PHE A 79 -3.28 2.44 -10.43
C PHE A 79 -3.59 1.12 -11.17
N THR A 80 -2.56 0.31 -11.46
CA THR A 80 -2.74 -0.95 -12.20
C THR A 80 -3.52 -2.00 -11.43
N LEU A 81 -3.69 -1.86 -10.11
CA LEU A 81 -4.59 -2.73 -9.33
C LEU A 81 -6.06 -2.56 -9.73
N MET A 82 -6.40 -1.45 -10.38
CA MET A 82 -7.73 -1.19 -10.93
C MET A 82 -7.90 -1.69 -12.37
N ALA A 83 -6.92 -2.40 -12.92
CA ALA A 83 -7.00 -2.96 -14.26
C ALA A 83 -8.11 -4.01 -14.37
N GLN A 84 -8.81 -3.99 -15.50
CA GLN A 84 -9.59 -5.11 -16.01
C GLN A 84 -8.74 -5.90 -16.99
N THR A 85 -8.59 -7.19 -16.72
CA THR A 85 -7.69 -8.09 -17.49
C THR A 85 -8.43 -9.28 -18.10
N GLN A 86 -9.76 -9.28 -18.06
CA GLN A 86 -10.57 -10.44 -18.47
C GLN A 86 -10.71 -10.62 -19.99
N LYS A 87 -10.34 -9.62 -20.80
CA LYS A 87 -10.48 -9.64 -22.27
C LYS A 87 -9.20 -9.18 -22.95
N GLY A 88 -8.73 -9.96 -23.93
CA GLY A 88 -7.54 -9.64 -24.71
C GLY A 88 -6.24 -9.71 -23.90
N LEU A 89 -5.18 -9.07 -24.41
CA LEU A 89 -3.84 -9.05 -23.80
C LEU A 89 -3.40 -7.64 -23.37
N ARG A 90 -4.29 -6.65 -23.49
CA ARG A 90 -4.03 -5.26 -23.07
C ARG A 90 -4.95 -4.94 -21.89
N PRO A 91 -4.41 -4.58 -20.71
CA PRO A 91 -5.23 -4.20 -19.57
C PRO A 91 -6.03 -2.93 -19.88
N ASP A 92 -7.28 -2.90 -19.41
CA ASP A 92 -8.12 -1.70 -19.41
C ASP A 92 -8.11 -1.07 -18.02
N PHE A 93 -7.86 0.23 -17.94
CA PHE A 93 -7.83 0.99 -16.69
C PHE A 93 -9.08 1.86 -16.52
N GLY A 94 -10.15 1.60 -17.27
CA GLY A 94 -11.44 2.26 -17.15
C GLY A 94 -11.96 2.42 -15.71
N PRO A 95 -11.75 1.47 -14.76
CA PRO A 95 -12.16 1.64 -13.36
C PRO A 95 -11.27 2.54 -12.50
N ALA A 96 -10.06 2.88 -12.94
CA ALA A 96 -9.13 3.70 -12.15
C ALA A 96 -9.60 5.15 -12.04
N MET A 97 -9.38 5.77 -10.88
CA MET A 97 -9.66 7.20 -10.69
C MET A 97 -8.72 8.05 -11.57
N PRO A 98 -9.19 9.17 -12.17
CA PRO A 98 -8.34 10.07 -12.94
C PRO A 98 -7.14 10.60 -12.13
N PRO A 99 -5.95 10.80 -12.73
CA PRO A 99 -4.71 11.07 -11.99
C PRO A 99 -4.76 12.24 -11.01
N ALA A 100 -5.40 13.35 -11.39
CA ALA A 100 -5.49 14.54 -10.54
C ALA A 100 -6.31 14.28 -9.27
N GLN A 101 -7.48 13.64 -9.41
CA GLN A 101 -8.35 13.27 -8.29
C GLN A 101 -7.70 12.16 -7.44
N ALA A 102 -7.06 11.19 -8.09
CA ALA A 102 -6.36 10.11 -7.41
C ALA A 102 -5.19 10.63 -6.57
N LYS A 103 -4.46 11.64 -7.07
CA LYS A 103 -3.38 12.30 -6.32
C LYS A 103 -3.92 12.99 -5.07
N GLU A 104 -4.98 13.80 -5.22
CA GLU A 104 -5.59 14.50 -4.09
C GLU A 104 -6.06 13.52 -3.01
N LEU A 105 -6.77 12.46 -3.40
CA LEU A 105 -7.22 11.44 -2.46
C LEU A 105 -6.05 10.65 -1.85
N TYR A 106 -5.02 10.32 -2.63
CA TYR A 106 -3.83 9.64 -2.13
C TYR A 106 -3.11 10.49 -1.07
N ASP A 107 -2.90 11.78 -1.32
CA ASP A 107 -2.25 12.70 -0.38
C ASP A 107 -3.05 12.78 0.94
N GLN A 108 -4.38 12.91 0.87
CA GLN A 108 -5.26 12.89 2.05
C GLN A 108 -5.15 11.57 2.84
N LEU A 109 -4.98 10.44 2.16
CA LEU A 109 -4.83 9.14 2.80
C LEU A 109 -3.44 8.95 3.43
N VAL A 110 -2.39 9.52 2.83
CA VAL A 110 -1.05 9.55 3.42
C VAL A 110 -1.07 10.37 4.71
N ASP A 111 -1.67 11.56 4.68
CA ASP A 111 -1.82 12.41 5.88
C ASP A 111 -2.62 11.70 6.97
N TYR A 112 -3.71 11.04 6.59
CA TYR A 112 -4.47 10.22 7.51
C TYR A 112 -3.63 9.07 8.09
N ALA A 113 -2.94 8.30 7.26
CA ALA A 113 -2.11 7.19 7.72
C ALA A 113 -1.03 7.66 8.72
N LYS A 114 -0.36 8.78 8.43
CA LYS A 114 0.61 9.41 9.34
C LYS A 114 0.01 9.87 10.66
N SER A 115 -1.26 10.30 10.66
CA SER A 115 -1.98 10.65 11.89
C SER A 115 -2.33 9.42 12.75
N GLN A 116 -2.47 8.24 12.14
CA GLN A 116 -2.81 6.99 12.83
C GLN A 116 -1.56 6.18 13.21
N PHE A 117 -0.45 6.34 12.48
CA PHE A 117 0.76 5.55 12.65
C PHE A 117 2.00 6.38 12.30
N ALA A 118 2.97 6.45 13.21
CA ALA A 118 4.11 7.34 13.05
C ALA A 118 5.12 6.89 11.98
N GLN A 119 5.26 5.58 11.76
CA GLN A 119 6.28 5.00 10.87
C GLN A 119 5.71 4.76 9.47
N VAL A 120 5.24 5.83 8.83
CA VAL A 120 4.67 5.79 7.47
C VAL A 120 5.58 6.51 6.49
N GLU A 121 6.07 5.76 5.52
CA GLU A 121 6.88 6.22 4.39
C GLU A 121 6.09 6.10 3.09
N THR A 122 6.53 6.83 2.05
CA THR A 122 5.82 6.88 0.76
C THR A 122 6.75 6.85 -0.44
N GLY A 123 6.19 6.54 -1.60
CA GLY A 123 6.82 6.87 -2.89
C GLY A 123 6.55 8.32 -3.33
N ILE A 124 6.71 8.58 -4.63
CA ILE A 124 6.27 9.82 -5.28
C ILE A 124 5.14 9.48 -6.25
N PHE A 125 3.96 10.06 -6.02
CA PHE A 125 2.79 9.82 -6.87
C PHE A 125 3.10 10.16 -8.35
N ALA A 126 2.74 9.25 -9.25
CA ALA A 126 2.93 9.36 -10.70
C ALA A 126 4.39 9.49 -11.19
N ALA A 127 5.39 9.28 -10.33
CA ALA A 127 6.79 9.17 -10.77
C ALA A 127 7.11 7.75 -11.27
N ASP A 128 8.15 7.64 -12.11
CA ASP A 128 8.74 6.33 -12.43
C ASP A 128 9.55 5.83 -11.22
N MET A 129 8.92 4.94 -10.45
CA MET A 129 9.46 4.41 -9.21
C MET A 129 10.12 3.04 -9.43
N LYS A 130 11.29 2.82 -8.83
CA LYS A 130 11.84 1.48 -8.61
C LYS A 130 11.56 1.09 -7.16
N VAL A 131 10.66 0.13 -7.00
CA VAL A 131 10.26 -0.38 -5.68
C VAL A 131 11.07 -1.64 -5.40
N HIS A 132 11.98 -1.55 -4.43
CA HIS A 132 12.79 -2.66 -3.96
C HIS A 132 12.12 -3.26 -2.72
N LEU A 133 12.11 -4.58 -2.61
CA LEU A 133 11.65 -5.25 -1.40
C LEU A 133 12.30 -6.63 -1.22
N VAL A 134 12.33 -7.09 0.02
CA VAL A 134 12.54 -8.50 0.38
C VAL A 134 11.26 -8.99 1.05
N ASN A 135 10.46 -9.77 0.31
CA ASN A 135 9.18 -10.29 0.80
C ASN A 135 9.41 -11.45 1.78
N ASP A 136 8.96 -11.27 3.01
CA ASP A 136 9.14 -12.20 4.12
C ASP A 136 8.04 -13.26 4.14
N GLY A 137 8.41 -14.52 3.87
CA GLY A 137 7.50 -15.67 3.83
C GLY A 137 7.57 -16.46 2.52
N PRO A 138 7.07 -15.94 1.38
CA PRO A 138 6.43 -14.64 1.22
C PRO A 138 4.99 -14.63 1.74
N VAL A 139 4.59 -13.50 2.36
CA VAL A 139 3.20 -13.23 2.78
C VAL A 139 2.66 -12.09 1.94
N THR A 140 1.57 -12.34 1.22
CA THR A 140 0.92 -11.35 0.34
C THR A 140 -0.59 -11.47 0.43
N PHE A 141 -1.26 -10.35 0.68
CA PHE A 141 -2.72 -10.30 0.75
C PHE A 141 -3.26 -9.17 -0.10
N GLN A 142 -4.37 -9.43 -0.78
CA GLN A 142 -5.16 -8.40 -1.43
C GLN A 142 -6.35 -8.05 -0.54
N LEU A 143 -6.44 -6.79 -0.16
CA LEU A 143 -7.59 -6.22 0.54
C LEU A 143 -8.38 -5.34 -0.41
N GLU A 144 -9.70 -5.45 -0.33
CA GLU A 144 -10.63 -4.60 -1.05
C GLU A 144 -11.68 -4.08 -0.07
N ILE A 145 -12.10 -2.84 -0.28
CA ILE A 145 -13.25 -2.25 0.39
C ILE A 145 -14.20 -1.71 -0.67
N GLU A 146 -15.48 -2.06 -0.52
CA GLU A 146 -16.58 -1.63 -1.39
C GLU A 146 -17.11 -0.25 -1.01
#